data_AF-A0A853IBQ7-F1
#
_entry.id   AF-A0A853IBQ7-F1
#
_cell.length_a   1.000
_cell.length_b   1.000
_cell.length_c   1.000
_cell.angle_alpha   90.00
_cell.angle_beta   90.00
_cell.angle_gamma   90.00
#
_symmetry.space_group_name_H-M   'P 1'
#
loop_
_entity.id
_entity.type
_entity.pdbx_description
1 polymer ?
#
loop_
_entity_poly.entity_id
_entity_poly.type
_entity_poly.pdbx_seq_one_letter_code
_entity_poly.pdbx_strand_id
1 'polypeptide(L)'
;MKLDKWVLDGNYPRSTPVKWKAVDTIIWIDYSFPRTLYQAITRALNRSLTKQELWPGTGNRESFGKLFSKDSIVLWTIKTYYKNKAKYSQLAADEAYKHIKFVRLKNPRECQGYLDPPTI
;
A
#
# COMPACT_ATOMS: atom_id res chain seq x y z
N MET A 1 16.37 15.40 -22.03
CA MET A 1 16.43 13.99 -21.60
C MET A 1 15.14 13.70 -20.85
N LYS A 2 14.20 12.94 -21.43
CA LYS A 2 12.98 12.55 -20.71
C LYS A 2 13.40 11.56 -19.63
N LEU A 3 12.97 11.77 -18.40
CA LEU A 3 12.95 10.70 -17.40
C LEU A 3 11.90 9.69 -17.89
N ASP A 4 12.33 8.73 -18.72
CA ASP A 4 11.46 7.69 -19.29
C ASP A 4 11.01 6.64 -18.26
N LYS A 5 11.26 6.89 -16.97
CA LYS A 5 10.89 6.01 -15.87
C LYS A 5 10.24 6.84 -14.77
N TRP A 6 9.07 6.40 -14.34
CA TRP A 6 8.30 7.01 -13.28
C TRP A 6 7.77 5.93 -12.36
N VAL A 7 7.62 6.28 -11.08
CA VAL A 7 6.99 5.43 -10.08
C VAL A 7 5.82 6.22 -9.50
N LEU A 8 4.67 5.58 -9.42
CA LEU A 8 3.50 6.14 -8.74
C LEU A 8 3.24 5.29 -7.51
N ASP A 9 3.27 5.91 -6.33
CA ASP A 9 2.71 5.34 -5.12
C ASP A 9 1.29 5.91 -4.89
N GLY A 10 0.44 5.11 -4.24
CA GLY A 10 -0.89 5.55 -3.81
C GLY A 10 -2.07 4.76 -4.37
N ASN A 11 -3.06 4.56 -3.50
CA ASN A 11 -4.30 3.85 -3.80
C ASN A 11 -5.39 4.83 -4.28
N TYR A 12 -5.28 5.34 -5.50
CA TYR A 12 -6.34 6.16 -6.14
C TYR A 12 -7.07 5.33 -7.20
N PRO A 13 -8.19 4.66 -6.84
CA PRO A 13 -8.86 3.72 -7.74
C PRO A 13 -9.49 4.42 -8.95
N ARG A 14 -9.90 5.69 -8.78
CA ARG A 14 -10.56 6.47 -9.84
C ARG A 14 -9.68 6.70 -11.06
N SER A 15 -8.36 6.77 -10.89
CA SER A 15 -7.40 6.98 -11.98
C SER A 15 -6.73 5.69 -12.45
N THR A 16 -7.09 4.53 -11.87
CA THR A 16 -6.56 3.22 -12.29
C THR A 16 -6.69 2.99 -13.80
N PRO A 17 -7.86 3.20 -14.44
CA PRO A 17 -8.01 2.93 -15.88
C PRO A 17 -7.13 3.79 -16.80
N VAL A 18 -6.74 4.98 -16.34
CA VAL A 18 -5.87 5.88 -17.11
C VAL A 18 -4.41 5.51 -16.89
N LYS A 19 -4.01 5.36 -15.63
CA LYS A 19 -2.63 5.03 -15.25
C LYS A 19 -2.20 3.67 -15.81
N TRP A 20 -3.08 2.66 -15.74
CA TRP A 20 -2.71 1.29 -16.04
C TRP A 20 -2.55 0.99 -17.54
N LYS A 21 -2.93 1.92 -18.41
CA LYS A 21 -2.60 1.85 -19.85
C LYS A 21 -1.11 2.07 -20.11
N ALA A 22 -0.43 2.79 -19.23
CA ALA A 22 0.96 3.20 -19.42
C ALA A 22 1.94 2.54 -18.43
N VAL A 23 1.45 1.81 -17.42
CA VAL A 23 2.33 1.03 -16.53
C VAL A 23 2.76 -0.25 -17.21
N ASP A 24 4.04 -0.58 -17.07
CA ASP A 24 4.58 -1.91 -17.44
C ASP A 24 4.60 -2.87 -16.24
N THR A 25 4.62 -2.35 -15.00
CA THR A 25 4.85 -3.15 -13.80
C THR A 25 3.99 -2.67 -12.64
N ILE A 26 3.39 -3.61 -11.91
CA ILE A 26 2.72 -3.35 -10.64
C ILE A 26 3.39 -4.18 -9.55
N ILE A 27 3.90 -3.50 -8.53
CA ILE A 27 4.46 -4.12 -7.33
C ILE A 27 3.38 -4.11 -6.25
N TRP A 28 2.87 -5.29 -5.90
CA TRP A 28 1.87 -5.48 -4.86
C TRP A 28 2.52 -6.05 -3.61
N ILE A 29 2.61 -5.21 -2.57
CA ILE A 29 3.05 -5.62 -1.23
C ILE A 29 1.87 -6.27 -0.50
N ASP A 30 1.84 -7.60 -0.47
CA ASP A 30 0.77 -8.44 0.08
C ASP A 30 1.24 -9.21 1.32
N TYR A 31 1.68 -8.48 2.34
CA TYR A 31 2.11 -9.08 3.59
C TYR A 31 0.99 -9.84 4.29
N SER A 32 1.38 -10.80 5.16
CA SER A 32 0.42 -11.53 5.97
C SER A 32 -0.46 -10.60 6.80
N PHE A 33 -1.71 -11.02 7.03
CA PHE A 33 -2.67 -10.25 7.81
C PHE A 33 -2.14 -9.88 9.21
N PRO A 34 -1.55 -10.81 10.01
CA PRO A 34 -1.03 -10.47 11.34
C PRO A 34 0.02 -9.37 11.31
N ARG A 35 0.94 -9.42 10.34
CA ARG A 35 1.96 -8.37 10.17
C ARG A 35 1.36 -7.04 9.77
N THR A 36 0.43 -7.05 8.82
CA THR A 36 -0.26 -5.83 8.35
C THR A 36 -1.02 -5.16 9.49
N LEU A 37 -1.74 -5.96 10.29
CA LEU A 37 -2.48 -5.48 11.45
C LEU A 37 -1.55 -4.93 12.53
N TYR A 38 -0.49 -5.66 12.89
CA TYR A 38 0.52 -5.20 13.84
C TYR A 38 1.11 -3.85 13.42
N GLN A 39 1.57 -3.73 12.18
CA GLN A 39 2.14 -2.48 11.68
C GLN A 39 1.13 -1.34 11.64
N ALA A 40 -0.14 -1.60 11.28
CA ALA A 40 -1.18 -0.59 11.29
C ALA A 40 -1.43 -0.05 12.71
N ILE A 41 -1.53 -0.94 13.70
CA ILE A 41 -1.71 -0.59 15.10
C ILE A 41 -0.49 0.19 15.61
N THR A 42 0.73 -0.33 15.43
CA THR A 42 1.96 0.33 15.91
C THR A 42 2.13 1.73 15.30
N ARG A 43 1.91 1.89 13.99
CA ARG A 43 1.99 3.21 13.34
C ARG A 43 0.93 4.16 13.85
N ALA A 44 -0.30 3.68 14.07
CA ALA A 44 -1.36 4.51 14.62
C ALA A 44 -0.99 4.97 16.03
N LEU A 45 -0.59 4.06 16.93
CA LEU A 45 -0.16 4.38 18.29
C LEU A 45 1.01 5.38 18.30
N ASN A 46 2.05 5.16 17.48
CA ASN A 46 3.19 6.06 17.41
C ASN A 46 2.79 7.46 16.94
N ARG A 47 1.98 7.59 15.88
CA ARG A 47 1.48 8.90 15.40
C ARG A 47 0.65 9.62 16.45
N SER A 48 -0.07 8.85 17.27
CA SER A 48 -0.90 9.35 18.36
C SER A 48 -0.08 9.97 19.48
N LEU A 49 1.01 9.30 19.84
CA LEU A 49 1.90 9.75 20.90
C LEU A 49 2.76 10.93 20.45
N THR A 50 3.17 10.98 19.19
CA THR A 50 4.11 11.99 18.69
C THR A 50 3.46 13.30 18.22
N LYS A 51 2.12 13.33 18.00
CA LYS A 51 1.39 14.50 17.46
C LYS A 51 2.08 15.16 16.25
N GLN A 52 2.79 14.37 15.45
CA GLN A 52 3.57 14.90 14.34
C GLN A 52 2.65 15.47 13.26
N GLU A 53 3.01 16.64 12.74
CA GLU A 53 2.40 17.16 11.52
C GLU A 53 2.70 16.19 10.39
N LEU A 54 1.66 15.75 9.66
CA LEU A 54 1.82 14.86 8.51
C LEU A 54 2.75 15.46 7.44
N TRP A 55 2.70 16.79 7.34
CA TRP A 55 3.50 17.58 6.41
C TRP A 55 3.95 18.83 7.16
N PRO A 56 5.26 19.02 7.40
CA PRO A 56 5.79 20.17 8.10
C PRO A 56 5.29 21.48 7.48
N GLY A 57 4.76 22.39 8.31
CA GLY A 57 4.31 23.71 7.87
C GLY A 57 2.89 23.76 7.30
N THR A 58 2.17 22.63 7.26
CA THR A 58 0.75 22.62 6.86
C THR A 58 -0.21 22.78 8.03
N GLY A 59 0.29 22.68 9.28
CA GLY A 59 -0.54 22.64 10.49
C GLY A 59 -1.46 21.40 10.56
N ASN A 60 -1.31 20.45 9.63
CA ASN A 60 -2.15 19.28 9.52
C ASN A 60 -1.77 18.25 10.58
N ARG A 61 -2.32 18.46 11.79
CA ARG A 61 -2.21 17.59 12.95
C ARG A 61 -3.44 16.71 13.00
N GLU A 62 -3.26 15.40 12.91
CA GLU A 62 -4.39 14.48 13.07
C GLU A 62 -4.93 14.57 14.51
N SER A 63 -6.14 15.08 14.67
CA SER A 63 -6.86 15.12 15.95
C SER A 63 -7.45 13.73 16.25
N PHE A 64 -6.91 13.10 17.29
CA PHE A 64 -7.10 11.69 17.64
C PHE A 64 -8.40 11.34 18.39
N GLY A 65 -9.55 11.85 17.94
CA GLY A 65 -10.85 11.35 18.40
C GLY A 65 -11.19 9.92 17.91
N LYS A 66 -10.35 9.31 17.06
CA LYS A 66 -10.65 8.09 16.29
C LYS A 66 -9.83 6.83 16.65
N LEU A 67 -8.88 6.88 17.59
CA LEU A 67 -8.12 5.68 18.00
C LEU A 67 -8.90 4.78 18.96
N PHE A 68 -9.73 5.41 19.80
CA PHE A 68 -10.48 4.76 20.88
C PHE A 68 -12.00 4.77 20.64
N SER A 69 -12.46 5.36 19.54
CA SER A 69 -13.81 5.04 19.05
C SER A 69 -13.75 3.59 18.57
N LYS A 70 -14.52 2.72 19.24
CA LYS A 70 -14.51 1.25 19.17
C LYS A 70 -14.70 0.65 17.76
N ASP A 71 -14.76 1.48 16.70
CA ASP A 71 -15.00 1.12 15.31
C ASP A 71 -14.15 1.94 14.30
N SER A 72 -12.94 1.59 13.87
CA SER A 72 -12.11 0.42 14.15
C SER A 72 -10.84 0.49 13.27
N ILE A 73 -9.65 0.79 13.80
CA ILE A 73 -8.46 0.54 12.98
C ILE A 73 -8.34 -0.96 12.64
N VAL A 74 -8.75 -1.82 13.58
CA VAL A 74 -8.75 -3.28 13.43
C VAL A 74 -9.78 -3.73 12.39
N LEU A 75 -11.08 -3.47 12.61
CA LEU A 75 -12.15 -3.84 11.68
C LEU A 75 -12.04 -3.11 10.32
N TRP A 76 -11.58 -1.86 10.24
CA TRP A 76 -11.20 -1.24 8.96
C TRP A 76 -10.05 -1.98 8.28
N THR A 77 -9.00 -2.38 9.03
CA THR A 77 -7.88 -3.16 8.48
C THR A 77 -8.36 -4.52 7.98
N ILE A 78 -9.19 -5.23 8.74
CA ILE A 78 -9.82 -6.50 8.33
C ILE A 78 -10.60 -6.31 7.02
N LYS A 79 -11.57 -5.39 7.02
CA LYS A 79 -12.44 -5.13 5.86
C LYS A 79 -11.63 -4.76 4.62
N THR A 80 -10.63 -3.88 4.79
CA THR A 80 -9.82 -3.37 3.70
C THR A 80 -8.81 -4.41 3.22
N TYR A 81 -8.24 -5.22 4.12
CA TYR A 81 -7.27 -6.27 3.78
C TYR A 81 -7.90 -7.30 2.84
N TYR A 82 -9.03 -7.90 3.24
CA TYR A 82 -9.66 -8.93 2.42
C TYR A 82 -10.21 -8.36 1.10
N LYS A 83 -10.81 -7.17 1.14
CA LYS A 83 -11.28 -6.47 -0.05
C LYS A 83 -10.14 -6.18 -1.04
N ASN A 84 -9.02 -5.65 -0.56
CA ASN A 84 -7.87 -5.33 -1.41
C ASN A 84 -7.22 -6.60 -1.96
N LYS A 85 -7.10 -7.65 -1.14
CA LYS A 85 -6.55 -8.93 -1.56
C LYS A 85 -7.37 -9.57 -2.67
N ALA A 86 -8.70 -9.59 -2.54
CA ALA A 86 -9.59 -10.07 -3.59
C ALA A 86 -9.47 -9.22 -4.86
N LYS A 87 -9.52 -7.89 -4.73
CA LYS A 87 -9.40 -6.94 -5.85
C LYS A 87 -8.10 -7.16 -6.64
N TYR A 88 -6.94 -7.12 -5.97
CA TYR A 88 -5.65 -7.26 -6.66
C TYR A 88 -5.41 -8.66 -7.21
N SER A 89 -5.99 -9.70 -6.58
CA SER A 89 -5.96 -11.06 -7.15
C SER A 89 -6.77 -11.16 -8.44
N GLN A 90 -7.94 -10.52 -8.51
CA GLN A 90 -8.75 -10.45 -9.74
C GLN A 90 -8.02 -9.66 -10.83
N LEU A 91 -7.49 -8.48 -10.49
CA LEU A 91 -6.77 -7.63 -11.44
C LEU A 91 -5.51 -8.29 -12.02
N ALA A 92 -4.78 -9.05 -11.20
CA ALA A 92 -3.61 -9.79 -11.68
C ALA A 92 -3.96 -10.97 -12.60
N ALA A 93 -5.21 -11.45 -12.57
CA ALA A 93 -5.71 -12.54 -13.40
C ALA A 93 -6.52 -12.05 -14.62
N ASP A 94 -6.77 -10.74 -14.72
CA ASP A 94 -7.59 -10.15 -15.77
C ASP A 94 -6.81 -10.03 -17.09
N GLU A 95 -7.40 -10.57 -18.15
CA GLU A 95 -6.87 -10.55 -19.52
C GLU A 95 -6.54 -9.13 -20.00
N ALA A 96 -7.34 -8.14 -19.59
CA ALA A 96 -7.18 -6.74 -19.97
C ALA A 96 -5.87 -6.10 -19.45
N TYR A 97 -5.22 -6.74 -18.48
CA TYR A 97 -3.98 -6.25 -17.86
C TYR A 97 -2.78 -7.16 -18.11
N LYS A 98 -2.84 -8.06 -19.10
CA LYS A 98 -1.73 -8.97 -19.43
C LYS A 98 -0.43 -8.29 -19.84
N HIS A 99 -0.49 -7.07 -20.36
CA HIS A 99 0.70 -6.27 -20.67
C HIS A 99 1.46 -5.82 -19.41
N ILE A 100 0.85 -5.92 -18.23
CA ILE A 100 1.42 -5.49 -16.96
C ILE A 100 2.08 -6.68 -16.26
N LYS A 101 3.35 -6.53 -15.91
CA LYS A 101 4.06 -7.44 -15.02
C LYS A 101 3.60 -7.23 -13.58
N PHE A 102 2.83 -8.18 -13.04
CA PHE A 102 2.46 -8.20 -11.63
C PHE A 102 3.51 -8.89 -10.77
N VAL A 103 4.10 -8.14 -9.85
CA VAL A 103 5.05 -8.65 -8.84
C VAL A 103 4.36 -8.64 -7.49
N ARG A 104 4.08 -9.82 -6.91
CA ARG A 104 3.47 -9.96 -5.59
C ARG A 104 4.53 -10.31 -4.55
N LEU A 105 4.69 -9.46 -3.55
CA LEU A 105 5.69 -9.59 -2.49
C LEU A 105 4.97 -9.84 -1.15
N LYS A 106 5.13 -11.03 -0.58
CA LYS A 106 4.34 -11.53 0.56
C LYS A 106 5.02 -11.31 1.91
N ASN A 107 6.28 -10.92 1.92
CA ASN A 107 7.02 -10.65 3.15
C ASN A 107 8.22 -9.71 2.88
N PRO A 108 8.81 -9.10 3.92
CA PRO A 108 9.94 -8.20 3.79
C PRO A 108 11.17 -8.83 3.16
N ARG A 109 11.37 -10.15 3.29
CA ARG A 109 12.49 -10.83 2.64
C ARG A 109 12.33 -10.82 1.13
N GLU A 110 11.12 -11.07 0.63
CA GLU A 110 10.81 -10.93 -0.80
C GLU A 110 10.97 -9.48 -1.28
N CYS A 111 10.53 -8.50 -0.50
CA CYS A 111 10.77 -7.09 -0.83
C CYS A 111 12.26 -6.75 -0.88
N GLN A 112 13.03 -7.20 0.10
CA GLN A 112 14.47 -6.99 0.14
C GLN A 112 15.18 -7.63 -1.05
N GLY A 113 14.84 -8.89 -1.38
CA GLY A 113 15.41 -9.57 -2.54
C GLY A 113 14.95 -8.98 -3.88
N TYR A 114 13.83 -8.24 -3.91
CA TYR A 114 13.39 -7.50 -5.09
C TYR A 114 14.13 -6.16 -5.26
N LEU A 115 14.42 -5.47 -4.15
CA LEU A 115 15.17 -4.22 -4.15
C LEU A 115 16.65 -4.44 -4.43
N ASP A 116 17.24 -5.43 -3.76
CA ASP A 116 18.65 -5.76 -3.81
C ASP A 116 18.80 -7.24 -4.22
N PRO A 117 18.60 -7.58 -5.51
CA PRO A 117 18.79 -8.94 -5.98
C PRO A 117 20.25 -9.36 -5.78
N PRO A 118 20.53 -10.62 -5.39
CA PRO A 118 21.90 -11.10 -5.26
C PRO A 118 22.63 -10.92 -6.59
N THR A 119 23.79 -10.26 -6.55
CA THR A 119 24.69 -10.15 -7.69
C THR A 119 25.17 -11.55 -8.07
N ILE A 120 24.95 -11.95 -9.32
CA ILE A 120 25.45 -13.21 -9.90
C ILE A 120 26.96 -13.10 -10.09
#